data_AF-A0A7V2TPM3-F1
#
_entry.id   AF-A0A7V2TPM3-F1
#
_cell.length_a   1.000
_cell.length_b   1.000
_cell.length_c   1.000
_cell.angle_alpha   90.00
_cell.angle_beta   90.00
_cell.angle_gamma   90.00
#
_symmetry.space_group_name_H-M   'P 1'
#
loop_
_entity.id
_entity.type
_entity.pdbx_description
1 polymer ?
#
loop_
_entity_poly.entity_id
_entity_poly.type
_entity_poly.pdbx_seq_one_letter_code
_entity_poly.pdbx_strand_id
1 'polypeptide(L)'
;MPISVLANRCPHCGSVVGRPRKETEVLTVKDLGGESKAQHIVSGNVREAMEAFISEQQALNQAKMLEEEEKKTRSLLRKKKPEENSEPHSSDPILGDTLSPFRSTSMSKHKKRSPNAEYARKAFLAAALLAVLVLSGFLLNVAVNAYQARKNTNIQAPIDYPNRAMELLSAGHHVQALEEAIKAAKFNDTVENRAILEKVREVILEQVAASLTKTPFTMQDLNTASELISQAILVDGDPRIAQMRDKVNRELDFHKFILTKVDESQKKATFKLNNPAFTQTEQTVSEGEFLQERFLVKKIGPNFVRLEDSQVLSSAGSPRSLIARLMTQVAGS
;
A
#
# COMPACT_ATOMS: atom_id res chain seq x y z
N MET A 1 -9.13 -40.78 20.77
CA MET A 1 -9.27 -40.75 19.29
C MET A 1 -10.70 -41.11 18.95
N PRO A 2 -11.44 -40.25 18.22
CA PRO A 2 -12.82 -40.55 17.85
C PRO A 2 -12.85 -41.71 16.85
N ILE A 3 -13.63 -42.75 17.16
CA ILE A 3 -13.86 -43.88 16.25
C ILE A 3 -14.86 -43.40 15.20
N SER A 4 -14.50 -43.51 13.91
CA SER A 4 -15.39 -43.16 12.80
C SER A 4 -16.73 -43.89 12.92
N VAL A 5 -17.83 -43.18 12.68
CA VAL A 5 -19.23 -43.66 12.78
C VAL A 5 -19.51 -44.88 11.89
N LEU A 6 -18.64 -45.14 10.91
CA LEU A 6 -18.73 -46.27 9.98
C LEU A 6 -17.89 -47.49 10.39
N ALA A 7 -17.09 -47.40 11.45
CA ALA A 7 -16.22 -48.48 11.88
C ALA A 7 -16.99 -49.53 12.71
N ASN A 8 -17.28 -50.69 12.11
CA ASN A 8 -17.95 -51.81 12.80
C ASN A 8 -16.99 -52.68 13.63
N ARG A 9 -15.69 -52.35 13.69
CA ARG A 9 -14.67 -53.06 14.46
C ARG A 9 -13.71 -52.08 15.11
N CYS A 10 -13.32 -52.38 16.36
CA CYS A 10 -12.28 -51.61 17.04
C CYS A 10 -10.93 -51.82 16.34
N PRO A 11 -10.20 -50.75 15.95
CA PRO A 11 -8.91 -50.87 15.29
C PRO A 11 -7.83 -51.49 16.19
N HIS A 12 -8.02 -51.49 17.51
CA HIS A 12 -6.99 -51.91 18.46
C HIS A 12 -7.13 -53.37 18.93
N CYS A 13 -8.36 -53.90 18.99
CA CYS A 13 -8.62 -55.26 19.50
C CYS A 13 -9.55 -56.10 18.61
N GLY A 14 -10.06 -55.55 17.50
CA GLY A 14 -10.87 -56.28 16.52
C GLY A 14 -12.28 -56.68 16.96
N SER A 15 -12.67 -56.39 18.22
CA SER A 15 -14.02 -56.66 18.72
C SER A 15 -15.08 -55.85 17.96
N VAL A 16 -16.23 -56.48 17.74
CA VAL A 16 -17.39 -55.86 17.07
C VAL A 16 -18.05 -54.91 18.04
N VAL A 17 -18.04 -53.62 17.72
CA VAL A 17 -18.64 -52.58 18.55
C VAL A 17 -20.02 -52.25 17.99
N GLY A 18 -21.04 -52.24 18.84
CA GLY A 18 -22.41 -51.89 18.44
C GLY A 18 -22.49 -50.46 17.91
N ARG A 19 -23.30 -50.23 16.87
CA ARG A 19 -23.49 -48.89 16.27
C ARG A 19 -23.97 -47.89 17.34
N PRO A 20 -23.28 -46.76 17.55
CA PRO A 20 -23.71 -45.75 18.52
C PRO A 20 -25.06 -45.16 18.09
N ARG A 21 -26.04 -45.15 19.00
CA ARG A 21 -27.42 -44.69 18.73
C ARG A 21 -27.63 -43.17 18.83
N LYS A 22 -26.61 -42.40 19.22
CA LYS A 22 -26.69 -40.94 19.34
C LYS A 22 -25.41 -40.32 18.77
N GLU A 23 -25.60 -39.40 17.84
CA GLU A 23 -24.54 -38.52 17.34
C GLU A 23 -24.09 -37.64 18.52
N THR A 24 -22.81 -37.73 18.87
CA THR A 24 -22.22 -36.79 19.82
C THR A 24 -22.06 -35.45 19.12
N GLU A 25 -22.98 -34.52 19.36
CA GLU A 25 -22.87 -33.13 18.93
C GLU A 25 -21.65 -32.50 19.60
N VAL A 26 -20.62 -32.21 18.81
CA VAL A 26 -19.45 -31.45 19.26
C VAL A 26 -19.79 -29.97 19.05
N LEU A 27 -20.31 -29.33 20.09
CA LEU A 27 -20.52 -27.88 20.11
C LEU A 27 -19.15 -27.20 20.02
N THR A 28 -18.96 -26.39 18.98
CA THR A 28 -17.73 -25.60 18.82
C THR A 28 -17.85 -24.29 19.60
N VAL A 29 -16.72 -23.64 19.91
CA VAL A 29 -16.70 -22.33 20.60
C VAL A 29 -17.52 -21.25 19.85
N LYS A 30 -17.77 -21.45 18.55
CA LYS A 30 -18.66 -20.60 17.74
C LYS A 30 -20.14 -20.73 18.13
N ASP A 31 -20.56 -21.90 18.60
CA ASP A 31 -21.94 -22.20 19.01
C ASP A 31 -22.24 -21.73 20.45
N LEU A 32 -21.18 -21.42 21.20
CA LEU A 32 -21.25 -20.94 22.59
C LEU A 32 -21.14 -19.41 22.73
N GLY A 33 -21.30 -18.65 21.62
CA GLY A 33 -21.39 -17.19 21.67
C GLY A 33 -20.06 -16.48 21.96
N GLY A 34 -18.93 -17.06 21.58
CA GLY A 34 -17.65 -16.36 21.64
C GLY A 34 -17.64 -15.13 20.72
N GLU A 35 -17.23 -13.97 21.27
CA GLU A 35 -17.13 -12.69 20.56
C GLU A 35 -16.34 -12.84 19.25
N SER A 36 -17.07 -12.93 18.14
CA SER A 36 -16.47 -12.74 16.83
C SER A 36 -15.99 -11.30 16.77
N LYS A 37 -14.67 -11.08 16.69
CA LYS A 37 -14.11 -9.83 16.16
C LYS A 37 -14.57 -9.71 14.71
N ALA A 38 -15.81 -9.28 14.52
CA ALA A 38 -16.31 -8.85 13.23
C ALA A 38 -15.40 -7.69 12.81
N GLN A 39 -14.53 -7.95 11.84
CA GLN A 39 -13.85 -6.88 11.13
C GLN A 39 -14.96 -5.96 10.61
N HIS A 40 -15.04 -4.76 11.16
CA HIS A 40 -15.99 -3.75 10.73
C HIS A 40 -15.61 -3.34 9.31
N ILE A 41 -16.15 -4.03 8.31
CA ILE A 41 -16.01 -3.68 6.91
C ILE A 41 -16.81 -2.39 6.74
N VAL A 42 -16.11 -1.26 6.78
CA VAL A 42 -16.67 0.05 6.47
C VAL A 42 -17.24 -0.02 5.06
N SER A 43 -18.55 0.20 4.92
CA SER A 43 -19.26 0.16 3.63
C SER A 43 -18.54 1.03 2.60
N GLY A 44 -18.38 0.54 1.36
CA GLY A 44 -17.61 1.21 0.30
C GLY A 44 -17.94 2.69 0.11
N ASN A 45 -19.21 3.06 0.28
CA ASN A 45 -19.69 4.44 0.17
C ASN A 45 -19.07 5.40 1.21
N VAL A 46 -18.75 4.92 2.41
CA VAL A 46 -18.10 5.72 3.45
C VAL A 46 -16.62 5.90 3.14
N ARG A 47 -15.97 4.90 2.53
CA ARG A 47 -14.58 5.00 2.11
C ARG A 47 -14.42 6.01 0.98
N GLU A 48 -15.32 5.97 -0.01
CA GLU A 48 -15.36 6.94 -1.10
C GLU A 48 -15.65 8.36 -0.60
N ALA A 49 -16.58 8.52 0.36
CA ALA A 49 -16.85 9.81 0.98
C ALA A 49 -15.63 10.36 1.77
N MET A 50 -14.86 9.49 2.44
CA MET A 50 -13.63 9.90 3.13
C MET A 50 -12.52 10.27 2.15
N GLU A 51 -12.33 9.52 1.07
CA GLU A 51 -11.35 9.82 0.01
C GLU A 51 -11.70 11.14 -0.69
N ALA A 52 -12.99 11.37 -0.99
CA ALA A 52 -13.48 12.64 -1.53
C ALA A 52 -13.21 13.81 -0.57
N PHE A 53 -13.48 13.65 0.72
CA PHE A 53 -13.21 14.71 1.71
C PHE A 53 -11.71 15.02 1.87
N ILE A 54 -10.85 14.00 1.84
CA ILE A 54 -9.39 14.19 1.92
C ILE A 54 -8.87 14.92 0.68
N SER A 55 -9.34 14.54 -0.51
CA SER A 55 -8.95 15.21 -1.76
C SER A 55 -9.45 16.66 -1.83
N GLU A 56 -10.66 16.94 -1.34
CA GLU A 56 -11.18 18.31 -1.23
C GLU A 56 -10.36 19.15 -0.23
N GLN A 57 -9.99 18.60 0.92
CA GLN A 57 -9.10 19.30 1.86
C GLN A 57 -7.72 19.60 1.27
N GLN A 58 -7.15 18.65 0.52
CA GLN A 58 -5.87 18.86 -0.15
C GLN A 58 -5.97 19.95 -1.22
N ALA A 59 -7.05 19.97 -2.01
CA ALA A 59 -7.32 21.00 -2.99
C ALA A 59 -7.49 22.38 -2.33
N LEU A 60 -8.23 22.46 -1.21
CA LEU A 60 -8.41 23.70 -0.46
C LEU A 60 -7.09 24.22 0.13
N ASN A 61 -6.23 23.33 0.63
CA ASN A 61 -4.93 23.71 1.17
C ASN A 61 -3.97 24.19 0.07
N GLN A 62 -3.99 23.55 -1.10
CA GLN A 62 -3.22 24.01 -2.27
C GLN A 62 -3.73 25.37 -2.77
N ALA A 63 -5.05 25.57 -2.84
CA ALA A 63 -5.65 26.85 -3.21
C ALA A 63 -5.26 27.97 -2.23
N LYS A 64 -5.27 27.71 -0.92
CA LYS A 64 -4.81 28.67 0.10
C LYS A 64 -3.33 29.01 -0.03
N MET A 65 -2.48 28.01 -0.30
CA MET A 65 -1.05 28.22 -0.52
C MET A 65 -0.79 29.12 -1.73
N LEU A 66 -1.50 28.87 -2.84
CA LEU A 66 -1.42 29.71 -4.04
C LEU A 66 -1.95 31.13 -3.78
N GLU A 67 -3.05 31.28 -3.06
CA GLU A 67 -3.60 32.59 -2.70
C GLU A 67 -2.64 33.37 -1.77
N GLU A 68 -1.94 32.69 -0.86
CA GLU A 68 -0.90 33.30 -0.03
C GLU A 68 0.33 33.71 -0.83
N GLU A 69 0.76 32.93 -1.83
CA GLU A 69 1.84 33.28 -2.75
C GLU A 69 1.47 34.49 -3.64
N GLU A 70 0.23 34.55 -4.14
CA GLU A 70 -0.29 35.70 -4.88
C GLU A 70 -0.39 36.95 -4.00
N LYS A 71 -0.78 36.83 -2.74
CA LYS A 71 -0.79 37.95 -1.79
C LYS A 71 0.62 38.43 -1.46
N LYS A 72 1.59 37.52 -1.31
CA LYS A 72 3.01 37.86 -1.08
C LYS A 72 3.60 38.59 -2.29
N THR A 73 3.35 38.11 -3.50
CA THR A 73 3.83 38.76 -4.74
C THR A 73 3.17 40.13 -4.98
N ARG A 74 1.85 40.27 -4.73
CA ARG A 74 1.16 41.58 -4.78
C ARG A 74 1.64 42.57 -3.72
N SER A 75 2.04 42.10 -2.54
CA SER A 75 2.56 42.96 -1.46
C SER A 75 3.98 43.50 -1.72
N LEU A 76 4.77 42.83 -2.56
CA LEU A 76 6.12 43.25 -2.95
C LEU A 76 6.13 44.26 -4.12
N LEU A 77 5.06 44.34 -4.91
CA LEU A 77 4.92 45.22 -6.08
C LEU A 77 4.11 46.51 -5.82
N ARG A 78 3.61 46.74 -4.60
CA ARG A 78 2.87 47.97 -4.26
C ARG A 78 3.70 48.91 -3.39
N LYS A 79 4.74 49.52 -3.99
CA LYS A 79 5.38 50.71 -3.42
C LYS A 79 5.53 51.81 -4.49
N LYS A 80 4.85 52.94 -4.22
CA LYS A 80 4.83 54.26 -4.88
C LYS A 80 3.94 54.46 -6.11
N LYS A 81 2.76 55.03 -5.85
CA LYS A 81 2.40 56.37 -6.33
C LYS A 81 1.39 57.01 -5.35
N PRO A 82 1.64 58.21 -4.80
CA PRO A 82 0.61 59.00 -4.16
C PRO A 82 -0.09 59.84 -5.24
N GLU A 83 -1.40 59.82 -5.28
CA GLU A 83 -2.18 60.82 -6.00
C GLU A 83 -3.30 61.34 -5.09
N GLU A 84 -3.57 62.61 -5.34
CA GLU A 84 -4.09 63.64 -4.47
C GLU A 84 -5.54 63.93 -4.85
N ASN A 85 -6.39 64.14 -3.83
CA ASN A 85 -7.70 64.81 -3.80
C ASN A 85 -8.70 64.68 -4.99
N SER A 86 -9.90 64.21 -4.68
CA SER A 86 -11.14 64.98 -4.93
C SER A 86 -12.34 64.40 -4.16
N GLU A 87 -13.17 65.33 -3.69
CA GLU A 87 -14.34 65.19 -2.81
C GLU A 87 -15.53 64.47 -3.46
N PRO A 88 -16.53 64.00 -2.68
CA PRO A 88 -17.85 63.65 -3.20
C PRO A 88 -18.90 64.71 -2.86
N HIS A 89 -19.63 65.17 -3.88
CA HIS A 89 -20.85 65.96 -3.75
C HIS A 89 -22.09 65.08 -4.06
N SER A 90 -23.07 65.09 -3.14
CA SER A 90 -24.56 65.07 -3.30
C SER A 90 -25.22 64.22 -4.41
N SER A 91 -26.33 63.49 -4.25
CA SER A 91 -27.54 63.65 -3.41
C SER A 91 -28.53 62.49 -3.65
N ASP A 92 -29.08 61.89 -2.57
CA ASP A 92 -30.49 61.54 -2.21
C ASP A 92 -31.48 60.85 -3.20
N PRO A 93 -32.67 60.31 -2.76
CA PRO A 93 -33.21 60.05 -1.39
C PRO A 93 -33.89 58.64 -1.21
N ILE A 94 -34.41 58.36 0.01
CA ILE A 94 -35.79 57.88 0.34
C ILE A 94 -35.84 56.96 1.60
N LEU A 95 -36.50 57.51 2.64
CA LEU A 95 -37.41 56.99 3.69
C LEU A 95 -37.12 55.63 4.40
N GLY A 96 -37.30 55.48 5.72
CA GLY A 96 -38.28 56.16 6.58
C GLY A 96 -38.04 56.05 8.09
N ASP A 97 -38.81 56.88 8.77
CA ASP A 97 -38.77 57.31 10.17
C ASP A 97 -38.94 56.20 11.23
N THR A 98 -38.35 56.44 12.41
CA THR A 98 -39.16 56.54 13.64
C THR A 98 -38.42 57.30 14.74
N LEU A 99 -39.17 58.24 15.32
CA LEU A 99 -38.81 59.24 16.31
C LEU A 99 -38.76 58.66 17.74
N SER A 100 -37.86 59.16 18.58
CA SER A 100 -38.22 59.78 19.88
C SER A 100 -36.97 60.20 20.69
N PRO A 101 -37.12 61.18 21.61
CA PRO A 101 -36.11 62.20 21.86
C PRO A 101 -35.48 62.09 23.26
N PHE A 102 -34.38 62.82 23.46
CA PHE A 102 -34.09 63.74 24.59
C PHE A 102 -32.57 63.99 24.63
N ARG A 103 -32.18 65.16 24.14
CA ARG A 103 -30.82 65.65 24.12
C ARG A 103 -30.78 66.91 25.00
N SER A 104 -30.25 66.77 26.20
CA SER A 104 -29.84 67.91 27.03
C SER A 104 -28.32 68.00 27.03
N THR A 105 -27.88 69.18 26.64
CA THR A 105 -26.53 69.70 26.48
C THR A 105 -25.70 69.63 27.76
N SER A 106 -24.53 68.96 27.70
CA SER A 106 -23.41 69.25 28.60
C SER A 106 -22.16 69.55 27.78
N MET A 107 -21.73 70.81 27.84
CA MET A 107 -20.47 71.31 27.29
C MET A 107 -19.29 70.62 27.97
N SER A 108 -18.71 69.59 27.35
CA SER A 108 -17.40 69.07 27.78
C SER A 108 -16.31 69.97 27.20
N LYS A 109 -15.70 70.78 28.05
CA LYS A 109 -14.50 71.58 27.73
C LYS A 109 -13.42 70.64 27.17
N HIS A 110 -13.11 70.75 25.88
CA HIS A 110 -11.89 70.19 25.31
C HIS A 110 -10.69 70.94 25.90
N LYS A 111 -10.16 70.41 27.01
CA LYS A 111 -8.87 70.80 27.56
C LYS A 111 -7.83 70.43 26.50
N LYS A 112 -7.21 71.43 25.87
CA LYS A 112 -6.09 71.26 24.93
C LYS A 112 -5.05 70.37 25.63
N ARG A 113 -4.92 69.13 25.14
CA ARG A 113 -3.88 68.20 25.60
C ARG A 113 -2.54 68.84 25.27
N SER A 114 -1.68 68.96 26.27
CA SER A 114 -0.32 69.43 26.06
C SER A 114 0.40 68.48 25.11
N PRO A 115 1.27 68.97 24.21
CA PRO A 115 2.00 68.12 23.27
C PRO A 115 2.82 67.02 23.99
N ASN A 116 3.26 67.29 25.21
CA ASN A 116 3.98 66.32 26.05
C ASN A 116 3.12 65.10 26.45
N ALA A 117 1.80 65.24 26.56
CA ALA A 117 0.90 64.13 26.89
C ALA A 117 0.74 63.15 25.70
N GLU A 118 0.88 63.62 24.47
CA GLU A 118 0.85 62.76 23.29
C GLU A 118 2.15 61.98 23.12
N TYR A 119 3.30 62.61 23.38
CA TYR A 119 4.59 61.90 23.40
C TYR A 119 4.65 60.86 24.52
N ALA A 120 4.16 61.17 25.72
CA ALA A 120 4.07 60.21 26.82
C ALA A 120 3.17 59.01 26.47
N ARG A 121 2.03 59.24 25.81
CA ARG A 121 1.14 58.16 25.38
C ARG A 121 1.75 57.28 24.28
N LYS A 122 2.48 57.88 23.34
CA LYS A 122 3.21 57.14 22.29
C LYS A 122 4.37 56.33 22.87
N ALA A 123 5.12 56.89 23.84
CA ALA A 123 6.18 56.19 24.54
C ALA A 123 5.63 55.00 25.36
N PHE A 124 4.49 55.17 26.04
CA PHE A 124 3.85 54.10 26.80
C PHE A 124 3.34 52.97 25.88
N LEU A 125 2.74 53.32 24.73
CA LEU A 125 2.34 52.33 23.71
C LEU A 125 3.54 51.57 23.15
N ALA A 126 4.64 52.26 22.85
CA ALA A 126 5.87 51.62 22.37
C ALA A 126 6.47 50.67 23.41
N ALA A 127 6.51 51.08 24.68
CA ALA A 127 6.96 50.24 25.78
C ALA A 127 6.07 49.01 26.00
N ALA A 128 4.74 49.18 25.91
CA ALA A 128 3.78 48.08 26.01
C ALA A 128 3.95 47.07 24.85
N LEU A 129 4.17 47.55 23.63
CA LEU A 129 4.39 46.69 22.46
C LEU A 129 5.70 45.89 22.59
N LEU A 130 6.76 46.52 23.10
CA LEU A 130 8.02 45.86 23.44
C LEU A 130 7.83 44.79 24.52
N ALA A 131 7.09 45.10 25.59
CA ALA A 131 6.80 44.14 26.64
C ALA A 131 6.02 42.93 26.12
N VAL A 132 5.03 43.13 25.24
CA VAL A 132 4.26 42.04 24.59
C VAL A 132 5.16 41.19 23.69
N LEU A 133 6.08 41.79 22.94
CA LEU A 133 7.04 41.06 22.11
C LEU A 133 8.01 40.20 22.93
N VAL A 134 8.49 40.73 24.06
CA VAL A 134 9.36 39.96 24.98
C VAL A 134 8.57 38.81 25.61
N LEU A 135 7.33 39.07 26.06
CA LEU A 135 6.48 38.04 26.64
C LEU A 135 6.12 36.94 25.63
N SER A 136 5.82 37.30 24.37
CA SER A 136 5.49 36.34 23.33
C SER A 136 6.69 35.45 22.98
N GLY A 137 7.90 36.03 22.90
CA GLY A 137 9.13 35.26 22.73
C GLY A 137 9.36 34.26 23.86
N PHE A 138 9.08 34.65 25.10
CA PHE A 138 9.22 33.75 26.26
C PHE A 138 8.18 32.61 26.23
N LEU A 139 6.92 32.92 25.90
CA LEU A 139 5.86 31.92 25.76
C LEU A 139 6.14 30.93 24.62
N LEU A 140 6.66 31.41 23.49
CA LEU A 140 7.10 30.56 22.38
C LEU A 140 8.22 29.61 22.81
N ASN A 141 9.20 30.11 23.56
CA ASN A 141 10.31 29.27 24.04
C ASN A 141 9.84 28.20 25.04
N VAL A 142 8.92 28.56 25.95
CA VAL A 142 8.29 27.60 26.87
C VAL A 142 7.46 26.58 26.12
N ALA A 143 6.68 26.98 25.11
CA ALA A 143 5.88 26.08 24.29
C ALA A 143 6.76 25.11 23.48
N VAL A 144 7.84 25.61 22.87
CA VAL A 144 8.81 24.78 22.14
C VAL A 144 9.50 23.80 23.09
N ASN A 145 9.95 24.25 24.26
CA ASN A 145 10.60 23.39 25.24
C ASN A 145 9.63 22.35 25.83
N ALA A 146 8.37 22.71 26.09
CA ALA A 146 7.35 21.76 26.53
C ALA A 146 7.01 20.75 25.43
N TYR A 147 6.97 21.18 24.16
CA TYR A 147 6.77 20.30 23.01
C TYR A 147 7.95 19.32 22.84
N GLN A 148 9.19 19.80 22.94
CA GLN A 148 10.38 18.97 22.90
C GLN A 148 10.46 18.02 24.11
N ALA A 149 10.12 18.48 25.31
CA ALA A 149 10.07 17.64 26.50
C ALA A 149 9.04 16.51 26.36
N ARG A 150 7.86 16.79 25.81
CA ARG A 150 6.84 15.77 25.51
C ARG A 150 7.30 14.77 24.44
N LYS A 151 8.03 15.25 23.42
CA LYS A 151 8.65 14.39 22.40
C LYS A 151 9.69 13.45 23.02
N ASN A 152 10.44 13.92 24.03
CA ASN A 152 11.47 13.13 24.70
C ASN A 152 10.91 12.19 25.79
N THR A 153 9.80 12.53 26.46
CA THR A 153 9.13 11.63 27.42
C THR A 153 8.38 10.48 26.76
N ASN A 154 8.13 10.56 25.45
CA ASN A 154 7.54 9.46 24.67
C ASN A 154 8.59 8.48 24.14
N ILE A 155 9.86 8.63 24.55
CA ILE A 155 10.88 7.59 24.40
C ILE A 155 10.54 6.53 25.47
N GLN A 156 9.60 5.65 25.14
CA GLN A 156 9.42 4.39 25.84
C GLN A 156 10.81 3.74 25.95
N ALA A 157 11.16 3.21 27.12
CA ALA A 157 12.40 2.47 27.32
C ALA A 157 12.61 1.51 26.13
N PRO A 158 13.83 1.39 25.57
CA PRO A 158 14.07 0.58 24.38
C PRO A 158 13.55 -0.83 24.67
N ILE A 159 12.41 -1.17 24.06
CA ILE A 159 11.86 -2.50 24.14
C ILE A 159 12.85 -3.33 23.35
N ASP A 160 13.67 -4.11 24.05
CA ASP A 160 14.57 -5.04 23.39
C ASP A 160 13.71 -6.08 22.67
N TYR A 161 13.55 -5.90 21.36
CA TYR A 161 12.74 -6.77 20.51
C TYR A 161 13.63 -7.91 20.02
N PRO A 162 13.47 -9.14 20.52
CA PRO A 162 14.30 -10.26 20.10
C PRO A 162 13.94 -10.64 18.66
N ASN A 163 14.92 -10.61 17.76
CA ASN A 163 14.72 -10.94 16.36
C ASN A 163 14.63 -12.46 16.14
N ARG A 164 13.42 -12.98 15.90
CA ARG A 164 13.17 -14.41 15.63
C ARG A 164 13.16 -14.77 14.15
N ALA A 165 13.52 -13.85 13.25
CA ALA A 165 13.42 -14.06 11.82
C ALA A 165 14.22 -15.28 11.33
N MET A 166 15.42 -15.50 11.90
CA MET A 166 16.27 -16.64 11.51
C MET A 166 15.68 -18.00 11.95
N GLU A 167 14.98 -18.04 13.08
CA GLU A 167 14.27 -19.24 13.55
C GLU A 167 13.07 -19.56 12.65
N LEU A 168 12.31 -18.54 12.24
CA LEU A 168 11.20 -18.71 11.31
C LEU A 168 11.68 -19.13 9.91
N LEU A 169 12.84 -18.62 9.49
CA LEU A 169 13.44 -18.97 8.21
C LEU A 169 13.87 -20.44 8.16
N SER A 170 14.48 -20.95 9.24
CA SER A 170 14.88 -22.36 9.33
C SER A 170 13.67 -23.31 9.45
N ALA A 171 12.55 -22.84 9.98
CA ALA A 171 11.27 -23.56 9.98
C ALA A 171 10.55 -23.54 8.60
N GLY A 172 11.06 -22.82 7.60
CA GLY A 172 10.47 -22.71 6.27
C GLY A 172 9.37 -21.64 6.13
N HIS A 173 9.16 -20.81 7.15
CA HIS A 173 8.18 -19.73 7.13
C HIS A 173 8.79 -18.43 6.58
N HIS A 174 9.15 -18.44 5.29
CA HIS A 174 9.89 -17.35 4.64
C HIS A 174 9.24 -15.96 4.76
N VAL A 175 7.93 -15.86 4.53
CA VAL A 175 7.22 -14.57 4.57
C VAL A 175 7.11 -14.04 6.01
N GLN A 176 6.82 -14.92 6.96
CA GLN A 176 6.76 -14.55 8.38
C GLN A 176 8.13 -14.13 8.91
N ALA A 177 9.20 -14.81 8.45
CA ALA A 177 10.57 -14.40 8.75
C ALA A 177 10.87 -12.98 8.24
N LEU A 178 10.39 -12.63 7.05
CA LEU A 178 10.56 -11.29 6.49
C LEU A 178 9.78 -10.23 7.29
N GLU A 179 8.52 -10.51 7.63
CA GLU A 179 7.72 -9.64 8.50
C GLU A 179 8.41 -9.40 9.84
N GLU A 180 8.92 -10.45 10.45
CA GLU A 180 9.59 -10.41 11.74
C GLU A 180 10.90 -9.62 11.67
N ALA A 181 11.69 -9.82 10.63
CA ALA A 181 12.93 -9.07 10.42
C ALA A 181 12.65 -7.57 10.23
N ILE A 182 11.59 -7.22 9.49
CA ILE A 182 11.17 -5.82 9.29
C ILE A 182 10.67 -5.21 10.61
N LYS A 183 9.88 -5.95 11.39
CA LYS A 183 9.44 -5.51 12.73
C LYS A 183 10.66 -5.26 13.62
N ALA A 184 11.59 -6.21 13.69
CA ALA A 184 12.81 -6.08 14.48
C ALA A 184 13.64 -4.87 14.07
N ALA A 185 13.83 -4.63 12.77
CA ALA A 185 14.55 -3.45 12.27
C ALA A 185 13.82 -2.12 12.57
N LYS A 186 12.48 -2.13 12.63
CA LYS A 186 11.68 -0.94 13.00
C LYS A 186 11.76 -0.60 14.49
N PHE A 187 11.79 -1.62 15.37
CA PHE A 187 11.88 -1.42 16.81
C PHE A 187 13.32 -1.15 17.25
N ASN A 188 14.27 -1.96 16.78
CA ASN A 188 15.69 -1.89 17.13
C ASN A 188 16.55 -1.88 15.86
N ASP A 189 16.88 -0.67 15.42
CA ASP A 189 17.66 -0.45 14.20
C ASP A 189 19.17 -0.67 14.43
N THR A 190 19.54 -1.91 14.74
CA THR A 190 20.94 -2.33 14.93
C THR A 190 21.53 -2.85 13.62
N VAL A 191 22.87 -2.81 13.50
CA VAL A 191 23.58 -3.37 12.34
C VAL A 191 23.26 -4.86 12.16
N GLU A 192 23.12 -5.59 13.27
CA GLU A 192 22.76 -7.00 13.27
C GLU A 192 21.34 -7.23 12.71
N ASN A 193 20.34 -6.46 13.14
CA ASN A 193 18.96 -6.61 12.64
C ASN A 193 18.84 -6.26 11.16
N ARG A 194 19.59 -5.24 10.70
CA ARG A 194 19.69 -4.93 9.26
C ARG A 194 20.32 -6.06 8.47
N ALA A 195 21.40 -6.67 8.98
CA ALA A 195 22.06 -7.80 8.34
C ALA A 195 21.14 -9.03 8.28
N ILE A 196 20.34 -9.29 9.33
CA ILE A 196 19.36 -10.37 9.34
C ILE A 196 18.26 -10.12 8.30
N LEU A 197 17.71 -8.89 8.24
CA LEU A 197 16.72 -8.52 7.24
C LEU A 197 17.24 -8.74 5.82
N GLU A 198 18.46 -8.29 5.56
CA GLU A 198 19.10 -8.45 4.26
C GLU A 198 19.29 -9.92 3.88
N LYS A 199 19.76 -10.74 4.83
CA LYS A 199 19.91 -12.18 4.63
C LYS A 199 18.58 -12.87 4.35
N VAL A 200 17.50 -12.48 5.03
CA VAL A 200 16.16 -13.04 4.79
C VAL A 200 15.68 -12.70 3.37
N ARG A 201 15.92 -11.46 2.90
CA ARG A 201 15.61 -11.06 1.52
C ARG A 201 16.39 -11.89 0.50
N GLU A 202 17.69 -12.07 0.71
CA GLU A 202 18.54 -12.87 -0.16
C GLU A 202 18.03 -14.31 -0.28
N VAL A 203 17.68 -14.94 0.84
CA VAL A 203 17.16 -16.32 0.85
C VAL A 203 15.81 -16.42 0.11
N ILE A 204 14.92 -15.44 0.26
CA ILE A 204 13.66 -15.41 -0.50
C ILE A 204 13.93 -15.29 -2.00
N LEU A 205 14.81 -14.37 -2.40
CA LEU A 205 15.16 -14.16 -3.81
C LEU A 205 15.83 -15.40 -4.42
N GLU A 206 16.72 -16.05 -3.66
CA GLU A 206 17.37 -17.31 -4.05
C GLU A 206 16.35 -18.44 -4.20
N GLN A 207 15.41 -18.59 -3.26
CA GLN A 207 14.35 -19.60 -3.34
C GLN A 207 13.45 -19.42 -4.56
N VAL A 208 13.09 -18.17 -4.89
CA VAL A 208 12.33 -17.84 -6.11
C VAL A 208 13.15 -18.17 -7.35
N ALA A 209 14.43 -17.76 -7.41
CA ALA A 209 15.31 -18.05 -8.53
C ALA A 209 15.55 -19.55 -8.74
N ALA A 210 15.71 -20.31 -7.65
CA ALA A 210 15.84 -21.76 -7.66
C ALA A 210 14.57 -22.42 -8.21
N SER A 211 13.39 -21.94 -7.80
CA SER A 211 12.09 -22.44 -8.30
C SER A 211 11.93 -22.19 -9.81
N LEU A 212 12.43 -21.07 -10.33
CA LEU A 212 12.42 -20.79 -11.77
C LEU A 212 13.37 -21.70 -12.57
N THR A 213 14.51 -22.10 -11.99
CA THR A 213 15.57 -22.84 -12.70
C THR A 213 15.59 -24.35 -12.42
N LYS A 214 14.63 -24.84 -11.64
CA LYS A 214 14.52 -26.23 -11.19
C LYS A 214 14.36 -27.24 -12.34
N THR A 215 14.98 -28.41 -12.18
CA THR A 215 14.87 -29.55 -13.09
C THR A 215 14.41 -30.81 -12.34
N PRO A 216 13.32 -31.48 -12.76
CA PRO A 216 12.42 -31.12 -13.86
C PRO A 216 11.59 -29.87 -13.55
N PHE A 217 11.39 -29.02 -14.56
CA PHE A 217 10.56 -27.81 -14.42
C PHE A 217 9.08 -28.19 -14.45
N THR A 218 8.30 -27.65 -13.52
CA THR A 218 6.84 -27.79 -13.51
C THR A 218 6.15 -26.43 -13.37
N MET A 219 4.94 -26.32 -13.91
CA MET A 219 4.11 -25.12 -13.72
C MET A 219 3.77 -24.85 -12.25
N GLN A 220 3.77 -25.89 -11.41
CA GLN A 220 3.58 -25.74 -9.98
C GLN A 220 4.71 -24.95 -9.35
N ASP A 221 5.97 -25.20 -9.74
CA ASP A 221 7.13 -24.45 -9.22
C ASP A 221 7.01 -22.95 -9.57
N LEU A 222 6.60 -22.62 -10.80
CA LEU A 222 6.37 -21.24 -11.21
C LEU A 222 5.23 -20.56 -10.43
N ASN A 223 4.14 -21.28 -10.17
CA ASN A 223 3.04 -20.77 -9.35
C ASN A 223 3.47 -20.54 -7.90
N THR A 224 4.24 -21.45 -7.30
CA THR A 224 4.76 -21.29 -5.93
C THR A 224 5.73 -20.10 -5.84
N ALA A 225 6.57 -19.89 -6.86
CA ALA A 225 7.45 -18.74 -6.95
C ALA A 225 6.66 -17.42 -7.04
N SER A 226 5.59 -17.41 -7.83
CA SER A 226 4.68 -16.25 -7.96
C SER A 226 3.94 -15.93 -6.67
N GLU A 227 3.44 -16.96 -5.98
CA GLU A 227 2.78 -16.79 -4.69
C GLU A 227 3.73 -16.22 -3.65
N LEU A 228 4.92 -16.81 -3.50
CA LEU A 228 5.91 -16.39 -2.51
C LEU A 228 6.35 -14.93 -2.74
N ILE A 229 6.67 -14.55 -3.98
CA ILE A 229 7.10 -13.17 -4.27
C ILE A 229 5.96 -12.16 -4.16
N SER A 230 4.72 -12.57 -4.46
CA SER A 230 3.53 -11.72 -4.29
C SER A 230 3.17 -11.50 -2.82
N GLN A 231 3.48 -12.46 -1.94
CA GLN A 231 3.35 -12.26 -0.50
C GLN A 231 4.49 -11.37 0.03
N ALA A 232 5.72 -11.58 -0.43
CA ALA A 232 6.88 -10.80 -0.01
C ALA A 232 6.76 -9.30 -0.34
N ILE A 233 6.29 -8.94 -1.55
CA ILE A 233 6.13 -7.53 -1.99
C ILE A 233 5.08 -6.75 -1.17
N LEU A 234 4.12 -7.44 -0.55
CA LEU A 234 3.11 -6.78 0.29
C LEU A 234 3.69 -6.33 1.63
N VAL A 235 4.74 -7.02 2.08
CA VAL A 235 5.38 -6.77 3.37
C VAL A 235 6.59 -5.85 3.21
N ASP A 236 7.37 -6.04 2.14
CA ASP A 236 8.63 -5.35 1.91
C ASP A 236 8.62 -4.56 0.60
N GLY A 237 9.06 -3.30 0.68
CA GLY A 237 9.13 -2.37 -0.44
C GLY A 237 10.49 -2.37 -1.14
N ASP A 238 11.34 -3.38 -0.95
CA ASP A 238 12.67 -3.44 -1.57
C ASP A 238 12.55 -3.52 -3.11
N PRO A 239 13.22 -2.62 -3.87
CA PRO A 239 13.23 -2.67 -5.33
C PRO A 239 13.67 -4.02 -5.92
N ARG A 240 14.54 -4.79 -5.23
CA ARG A 240 14.96 -6.11 -5.74
C ARG A 240 13.83 -7.12 -5.75
N ILE A 241 12.96 -7.10 -4.74
CA ILE A 241 11.76 -7.95 -4.67
C ILE A 241 10.78 -7.54 -5.77
N ALA A 242 10.62 -6.22 -6.00
CA ALA A 242 9.79 -5.71 -7.10
C ALA A 242 10.30 -6.18 -8.48
N GLN A 243 11.60 -6.05 -8.75
CA GLN A 243 12.20 -6.53 -9.98
C GLN A 243 12.05 -8.05 -10.17
N MET A 244 12.20 -8.82 -9.09
CA MET A 244 12.00 -10.27 -9.14
C MET A 244 10.55 -10.62 -9.43
N ARG A 245 9.58 -9.91 -8.83
CA ARG A 245 8.15 -10.08 -9.12
C ARG A 245 7.86 -9.84 -10.60
N ASP A 246 8.39 -8.76 -11.17
CA ASP A 246 8.20 -8.46 -12.59
C ASP A 246 8.80 -9.55 -13.48
N LYS A 247 9.97 -10.08 -13.11
CA LYS A 247 10.57 -11.23 -13.80
C LYS A 247 9.67 -12.46 -13.75
N VAL A 248 9.14 -12.81 -12.57
CA VAL A 248 8.23 -13.96 -12.42
C VAL A 248 6.92 -13.75 -13.20
N ASN A 249 6.37 -12.55 -13.21
CA ASN A 249 5.15 -12.23 -13.97
C ASN A 249 5.37 -12.36 -15.48
N ARG A 250 6.50 -11.86 -16.00
CA ARG A 250 6.87 -12.06 -17.41
C ARG A 250 7.00 -13.54 -17.74
N GLU A 251 7.65 -14.32 -16.86
CA GLU A 251 7.76 -15.77 -17.04
C GLU A 251 6.38 -16.44 -17.08
N LEU A 252 5.45 -16.05 -16.20
CA LEU A 252 4.07 -16.53 -16.24
C LEU A 252 3.37 -16.19 -17.56
N ASP A 253 3.55 -14.97 -18.06
CA ASP A 253 2.93 -14.51 -19.30
C ASP A 253 3.36 -15.34 -20.51
N PHE A 254 4.65 -15.72 -20.59
CA PHE A 254 5.13 -16.61 -21.64
C PHE A 254 4.47 -18.00 -21.61
N HIS A 255 4.04 -18.48 -20.44
CA HIS A 255 3.39 -19.79 -20.29
C HIS A 255 1.87 -19.72 -20.47
N LYS A 256 1.29 -18.53 -20.68
CA LYS A 256 -0.15 -18.35 -20.97
C LYS A 256 -0.43 -18.61 -22.45
N PHE A 257 -0.34 -19.86 -22.87
CA PHE A 257 -0.79 -20.30 -24.19
C PHE A 257 -1.49 -21.65 -24.10
N ILE A 258 -2.34 -21.93 -25.10
CA ILE A 258 -3.16 -23.13 -25.16
C ILE A 258 -3.00 -23.75 -26.54
N LEU A 259 -2.72 -25.06 -26.60
CA LEU A 259 -2.73 -25.81 -27.85
C LEU A 259 -4.19 -26.04 -28.27
N THR A 260 -4.61 -25.45 -29.40
CA THR A 260 -6.00 -25.48 -29.86
C THR A 260 -6.24 -26.49 -30.96
N LYS A 261 -5.28 -26.65 -31.88
CA LYS A 261 -5.37 -27.58 -33.01
C LYS A 261 -4.02 -28.20 -33.33
N VAL A 262 -4.05 -29.45 -33.78
CA VAL A 262 -2.90 -30.17 -34.32
C VAL A 262 -3.30 -30.76 -35.65
N ASP A 263 -2.59 -30.38 -36.71
CA ASP A 263 -2.73 -30.95 -38.05
C ASP A 263 -1.60 -31.97 -38.26
N GLU A 264 -1.91 -33.25 -38.03
CA GLU A 264 -0.94 -34.34 -38.13
C GLU A 264 -0.37 -34.51 -39.55
N SER A 265 -1.20 -34.29 -40.58
CA SER A 265 -0.80 -34.40 -41.99
C SER A 265 0.24 -33.37 -42.40
N GLN A 266 0.16 -32.15 -41.87
CA GLN A 266 1.10 -31.06 -42.17
C GLN A 266 2.18 -30.89 -41.11
N LYS A 267 2.12 -31.66 -40.01
CA LYS A 267 2.95 -31.47 -38.81
C LYS A 267 2.94 -30.01 -38.33
N LYS A 268 1.74 -29.43 -38.23
CA LYS A 268 1.54 -28.07 -37.73
C LYS A 268 0.70 -28.08 -36.47
N ALA A 269 1.00 -27.17 -35.56
CA ALA A 269 0.25 -26.96 -34.35
C ALA A 269 -0.15 -25.49 -34.24
N THR A 270 -1.40 -25.24 -33.89
CA THR A 270 -1.93 -23.88 -33.66
C THR A 270 -2.09 -23.66 -32.17
N PHE A 271 -1.54 -22.55 -31.69
CA PHE A 271 -1.59 -22.13 -30.31
C PHE A 271 -2.38 -20.83 -30.21
N LYS A 272 -3.24 -20.73 -29.20
CA LYS A 272 -3.82 -19.48 -28.76
C LYS A 272 -2.93 -18.87 -27.69
N LEU A 273 -2.45 -17.66 -27.94
CA LEU A 273 -1.56 -16.90 -27.06
C LEU A 273 -2.39 -15.94 -26.20
N ASN A 274 -2.06 -15.86 -24.92
CA ASN A 274 -2.61 -14.89 -23.98
C ASN A 274 -1.47 -14.18 -23.25
N ASN A 275 -0.52 -13.67 -24.04
CA ASN A 275 0.64 -12.94 -23.56
C ASN A 275 0.52 -11.47 -24.01
N PRO A 276 0.45 -10.49 -23.08
CA PRO A 276 0.31 -9.08 -23.43
C PRO A 276 1.52 -8.51 -24.18
N ALA A 277 2.67 -9.19 -24.15
CA ALA A 277 3.86 -8.77 -24.88
C ALA A 277 3.74 -8.97 -26.40
N PHE A 278 2.84 -9.84 -26.85
CA PHE A 278 2.62 -10.12 -28.27
C PHE A 278 1.24 -9.63 -28.72
N THR A 279 1.19 -8.99 -29.88
CA THR A 279 -0.08 -8.55 -30.49
C THR A 279 -0.87 -9.69 -31.10
N GLN A 280 -0.19 -10.81 -31.42
CA GLN A 280 -0.81 -11.98 -32.02
C GLN A 280 -1.53 -12.81 -30.96
N THR A 281 -2.81 -13.08 -31.20
CA THR A 281 -3.64 -13.93 -30.34
C THR A 281 -3.54 -15.41 -30.70
N GLU A 282 -3.10 -15.73 -31.93
CA GLU A 282 -2.92 -17.09 -32.41
C GLU A 282 -1.64 -17.19 -33.23
N GLN A 283 -0.91 -18.29 -33.04
CA GLN A 283 0.32 -18.58 -33.78
C GLN A 283 0.31 -20.05 -34.21
N THR A 284 0.56 -20.30 -35.49
CA THR A 284 0.73 -21.66 -36.03
C THR A 284 2.22 -21.91 -36.26
N VAL A 285 2.72 -23.03 -35.75
CA VAL A 285 4.14 -23.38 -35.78
C VAL A 285 4.34 -24.83 -36.25
N SER A 286 5.48 -25.08 -36.89
CA SER A 286 5.93 -26.40 -37.33
C SER A 286 7.12 -26.93 -36.49
N GLU A 287 7.50 -28.20 -36.68
CA GLU A 287 8.68 -28.77 -36.00
C GLU A 287 9.96 -28.01 -36.39
N GLY A 288 10.70 -27.52 -35.40
CA GLY A 288 11.90 -26.69 -35.58
C GLY A 288 11.66 -25.18 -35.53
N GLU A 289 10.41 -24.72 -35.51
CA GLU A 289 10.08 -23.30 -35.36
C GLU A 289 9.95 -22.88 -33.88
N PHE A 290 9.97 -21.57 -33.65
CA PHE A 290 9.81 -20.96 -32.33
C PHE A 290 8.39 -20.45 -32.09
N LEU A 291 7.77 -20.91 -31.01
CA LEU A 291 6.56 -20.33 -30.44
C LEU A 291 6.95 -19.15 -29.53
N GLN A 292 6.32 -18.00 -29.73
CA GLN A 292 6.64 -16.75 -29.00
C GLN A 292 8.14 -16.39 -28.99
N GLU A 293 8.86 -16.73 -30.08
CA GLU A 293 10.31 -16.48 -30.23
C GLU A 293 11.20 -17.12 -29.13
N ARG A 294 10.65 -18.07 -28.37
CA ARG A 294 11.28 -18.60 -27.15
C ARG A 294 11.21 -20.11 -27.04
N PHE A 295 10.04 -20.70 -27.32
CA PHE A 295 9.84 -22.12 -27.16
C PHE A 295 10.08 -22.83 -28.50
N LEU A 296 11.16 -23.60 -28.59
CA LEU A 296 11.48 -24.41 -29.76
C LEU A 296 10.56 -25.63 -29.82
N VAL A 297 9.87 -25.81 -30.93
CA VAL A 297 9.02 -26.99 -31.17
C VAL A 297 9.89 -28.17 -31.56
N LYS A 298 10.03 -29.16 -30.67
CA LYS A 298 10.83 -30.36 -30.94
C LYS A 298 10.06 -31.47 -31.63
N LYS A 299 8.82 -31.68 -31.21
CA LYS A 299 7.99 -32.78 -31.71
C LYS A 299 6.51 -32.45 -31.61
N ILE A 300 5.77 -32.67 -32.68
CA ILE A 300 4.32 -32.57 -32.73
C ILE A 300 3.75 -33.99 -32.76
N GLY A 301 2.99 -34.36 -31.73
CA GLY A 301 2.22 -35.60 -31.65
C GLY A 301 0.72 -35.33 -31.79
N PRO A 302 -0.12 -36.37 -31.86
CA PRO A 302 -1.55 -36.22 -32.18
C PRO A 302 -2.31 -35.32 -31.19
N ASN A 303 -1.98 -35.41 -29.90
CA ASN A 303 -2.63 -34.67 -28.82
C ASN A 303 -1.67 -33.83 -27.98
N PHE A 304 -0.40 -33.71 -28.39
CA PHE A 304 0.59 -32.99 -27.61
C PHE A 304 1.68 -32.39 -28.49
N VAL A 305 2.31 -31.33 -28.00
CA VAL A 305 3.50 -30.73 -28.60
C VAL A 305 4.57 -30.65 -27.52
N ARG A 306 5.76 -31.18 -27.83
CA ARG A 306 6.93 -31.08 -26.97
C ARG A 306 7.71 -29.82 -27.35
N LEU A 307 7.88 -28.95 -26.37
CA LEU A 307 8.54 -27.66 -26.49
C LEU A 307 9.81 -27.66 -25.64
N GLU A 308 10.82 -26.90 -26.05
CA GLU A 308 12.00 -26.61 -25.25
C GLU A 308 12.16 -25.09 -25.11
N ASP A 309 12.33 -24.61 -23.88
CA ASP A 309 12.62 -23.21 -23.60
C ASP A 309 14.10 -22.93 -23.84
N SER A 310 14.40 -22.12 -24.85
CA SER A 310 15.79 -21.76 -25.22
C SER A 310 16.36 -20.62 -24.38
N GLN A 311 15.51 -19.79 -23.77
CA GLN A 311 15.95 -18.57 -23.08
C GLN A 311 16.28 -18.79 -21.61
N VAL A 312 15.63 -19.75 -20.96
CA VAL A 312 15.91 -20.06 -19.55
C VAL A 312 16.51 -21.44 -19.44
N LEU A 313 17.80 -21.44 -19.12
CA LEU A 313 18.56 -22.62 -18.81
C LEU A 313 18.34 -23.01 -17.36
N SER A 314 18.27 -24.32 -17.13
CA SER A 314 18.36 -24.87 -15.78
C SER A 314 19.72 -24.62 -15.15
N SER A 315 19.82 -24.88 -13.84
CA SER A 315 21.10 -24.86 -13.11
C SER A 315 22.17 -25.79 -13.73
N ALA A 316 21.75 -26.86 -14.41
CA ALA A 316 22.64 -27.80 -15.12
C ALA A 316 22.98 -27.36 -16.55
N GLY A 317 22.49 -26.20 -17.02
CA GLY A 317 22.71 -25.70 -18.37
C GLY A 317 21.85 -26.35 -19.46
N SER A 318 20.97 -27.30 -19.11
CA SER A 318 20.01 -27.89 -20.05
C SER A 318 18.77 -27.01 -20.23
N PRO A 319 18.19 -26.92 -21.44
CA PRO A 319 16.94 -26.20 -21.69
C PRO A 319 15.76 -26.86 -20.97
N ARG A 320 14.77 -26.07 -20.55
CA ARG A 320 13.58 -26.61 -19.86
C ARG A 320 12.65 -27.26 -20.88
N SER A 321 12.30 -28.53 -20.66
CA SER A 321 11.33 -29.23 -21.51
C SER A 321 9.90 -28.99 -21.03
N LEU A 322 9.02 -28.65 -21.95
CA LEU A 322 7.60 -28.40 -21.73
C LEU A 322 6.76 -29.32 -22.62
N ILE A 323 5.56 -29.68 -22.15
CA ILE A 323 4.61 -30.46 -22.94
C ILE A 323 3.29 -29.71 -22.93
N ALA A 324 2.90 -29.18 -24.09
CA ALA A 324 1.56 -28.64 -24.31
C ALA A 324 0.65 -29.79 -24.74
N ARG A 325 -0.54 -29.89 -24.14
CA ARG A 325 -1.54 -30.91 -24.50
C ARG A 325 -2.76 -30.23 -25.11
N LEU A 326 -3.36 -30.90 -26.09
CA LEU A 326 -4.58 -30.44 -26.73
C LEU A 326 -5.69 -30.45 -25.67
N MET A 327 -6.44 -29.34 -25.58
CA MET A 327 -7.60 -29.27 -24.68
C MET A 327 -8.68 -30.23 -25.17
N THR A 328 -8.82 -31.38 -24.52
CA THR A 328 -10.01 -32.21 -24.68
C THR A 328 -11.17 -31.47 -24.02
N GLN A 329 -12.24 -31.19 -24.78
CA GLN A 329 -13.47 -30.69 -24.21
C GLN A 329 -13.91 -31.68 -23.12
N VAL A 330 -14.03 -31.20 -21.89
CA VAL A 330 -14.68 -31.97 -20.83
C VAL A 330 -16.15 -32.03 -21.23
N ALA A 331 -16.55 -33.15 -21.85
CA ALA A 331 -17.95 -33.43 -22.08
C ALA A 331 -18.61 -33.47 -20.69
N GLY A 332 -19.38 -32.44 -20.36
CA GLY A 332 -20.24 -32.44 -19.19
C GLY A 332 -21.17 -33.65 -19.33
N SER A 333 -20.96 -34.64 -18.48
CA SER A 333 -21.87 -35.78 -18.32
C SER A 333 -22.82 -35.51 -17.16
#